data_AF-A0A0R2LCL6-F1
#
_entry.id   AF-A0A0R2LCL6-F1
#
_cell.length_a   1.000
_cell.length_b   1.000
_cell.length_c   1.000
_cell.angle_alpha   90.00
_cell.angle_beta   90.00
_cell.angle_gamma   90.00
#
_symmetry.space_group_name_H-M   'P 1'
#
loop_
_entity.id
_entity.type
_entity.pdbx_description
1 polymer ?
#
loop_
_entity_poly.entity_id
_entity_poly.type
_entity_poly.pdbx_seq_one_letter_code
_entity_poly.pdbx_strand_id
1 'polypeptide(L)'
;MGKAIKYALGQKEAIDKLLEYGAIDISNNTCEQAVKSLVIDRKNFLFSTSVAGAEANAIWLTLIESAKANGLDPQKYLTKILTVVPQLGPFPTESELEPYLPWN
;
A
#
# COMPACT_ATOMS: atom_id res chain seq x y z
N MET A 1 -23.42 6.06 -27.35
CA MET A 1 -23.21 7.33 -26.61
C MET A 1 -23.82 7.36 -25.20
N GLY A 2 -24.81 6.50 -24.83
CA GLY A 2 -25.45 6.57 -23.51
C GLY A 2 -24.67 6.03 -22.30
N LYS A 3 -23.64 5.18 -22.47
CA LYS A 3 -22.89 4.57 -21.35
C LYS A 3 -22.12 5.60 -20.51
N ALA A 4 -21.41 6.52 -21.18
CA ALA A 4 -20.61 7.54 -20.49
C ALA A 4 -21.50 8.53 -19.72
N ILE A 5 -22.61 8.94 -20.32
CA ILE A 5 -23.59 9.84 -19.67
C ILE A 5 -24.22 9.17 -18.46
N LYS A 6 -24.66 7.91 -18.60
CA LYS A 6 -25.24 7.15 -17.49
C LYS A 6 -24.23 6.92 -16.35
N TYR A 7 -22.96 6.71 -16.70
CA TYR A 7 -21.87 6.59 -15.73
C TYR A 7 -21.65 7.91 -14.97
N ALA A 8 -21.53 9.03 -15.68
CA ALA A 8 -21.35 10.34 -15.06
C ALA A 8 -22.51 10.72 -14.12
N LEU A 9 -23.75 10.43 -14.53
CA LEU A 9 -24.93 10.65 -13.69
C LEU A 9 -24.91 9.80 -12.41
N GLY A 10 -24.35 8.59 -12.47
CA GLY A 10 -24.19 7.72 -11.30
C GLY A 10 -23.10 8.15 -10.32
N GLN A 11 -22.18 9.04 -10.74
CA GLN A 11 -21.09 9.55 -9.90
C GLN A 11 -21.42 10.90 -9.24
N LYS A 12 -22.62 11.44 -9.47
CA LYS A 12 -23.02 12.76 -8.99
C LYS A 12 -22.83 12.91 -7.47
N GLU A 13 -23.21 11.91 -6.68
CA GLU A 13 -23.07 11.95 -5.22
C GLU A 13 -21.60 12.03 -4.77
N ALA A 14 -20.68 11.37 -5.47
CA ALA A 14 -19.24 11.45 -5.17
C ALA A 14 -18.67 12.83 -5.53
N ILE A 15 -19.14 13.42 -6.63
CA ILE A 15 -18.76 14.78 -7.05
C ILE A 15 -19.32 15.83 -6.08
N ASP A 16 -20.54 15.64 -5.57
CA ASP A 16 -21.14 16.56 -4.60
C ASP A 16 -20.35 16.54 -3.27
N LYS A 17 -19.90 15.36 -2.80
CA LYS A 17 -19.00 15.25 -1.63
C LYS A 17 -17.66 15.96 -1.83
N LEU A 18 -17.12 15.96 -3.04
CA LEU A 18 -15.90 16.70 -3.37
C LEU A 18 -16.07 18.21 -3.14
N LEU A 19 -17.26 18.74 -3.43
CA LEU A 19 -17.60 20.16 -3.22
C LEU A 19 -17.84 20.48 -1.73
N GLU A 20 -18.31 19.52 -0.95
CA GLU A 20 -18.52 19.64 0.49
C GLU A 20 -17.20 19.59 1.29
N TYR A 21 -16.21 18.82 0.82
CA TYR A 21 -14.94 18.60 1.50
C TYR A 21 -13.75 19.08 0.66
N GLY A 22 -13.35 20.34 0.83
CA GLY A 22 -12.23 20.95 0.11
C GLY A 22 -10.84 20.35 0.38
N ALA A 23 -10.72 19.38 1.29
CA ALA A 23 -9.52 18.59 1.50
C ALA A 23 -9.38 17.42 0.50
N ILE A 24 -10.44 17.09 -0.24
CA ILE A 24 -10.43 16.02 -1.23
C ILE A 24 -9.95 16.59 -2.57
N ASP A 25 -8.89 15.96 -3.09
CA ASP A 25 -8.29 16.36 -4.35
C ASP A 25 -9.24 16.05 -5.53
N ILE A 26 -9.46 17.03 -6.42
CA ILE A 26 -10.34 16.85 -7.59
C ILE A 26 -9.76 15.82 -8.58
N SER A 27 -8.43 15.71 -8.57
CA SER A 27 -7.71 14.77 -9.41
C SER A 27 -7.46 13.45 -8.69
N ASN A 28 -7.59 12.35 -9.42
CA ASN A 28 -7.19 11.03 -8.94
C ASN A 28 -5.67 10.81 -9.02
N ASN A 29 -4.89 11.86 -9.31
CA ASN A 29 -3.47 11.77 -9.65
C ASN A 29 -2.65 11.15 -8.51
N THR A 30 -2.95 11.53 -7.25
CA THR A 30 -2.29 10.99 -6.06
C THR A 30 -2.53 9.48 -5.91
N CYS A 31 -3.76 9.02 -6.14
CA CYS A 31 -4.11 7.61 -6.08
C CYS A 31 -3.48 6.82 -7.25
N GLU A 32 -3.52 7.36 -8.46
CA GLU A 32 -2.86 6.76 -9.63
C GLU A 32 -1.35 6.65 -9.45
N GLN A 33 -0.72 7.67 -8.86
CA GLN A 33 0.71 7.67 -8.58
C GLN A 33 1.06 6.61 -7.53
N ALA A 34 0.25 6.43 -6.49
CA ALA A 34 0.40 5.35 -5.51
C ALA A 34 0.26 3.96 -6.16
N VAL A 35 -0.75 3.76 -7.01
CA VAL A 35 -0.97 2.49 -7.72
C VAL A 35 0.14 2.21 -8.75
N LYS A 36 0.71 3.26 -9.36
CA LYS A 36 1.75 3.12 -10.39
C LYS A 36 3.00 2.43 -9.87
N SER A 37 3.45 2.73 -8.65
CA SER A 37 4.58 2.01 -8.02
C SER A 37 4.26 0.52 -7.92
N LEU A 38 3.09 0.17 -7.38
CA LEU A 38 2.65 -1.21 -7.22
C LEU A 38 2.61 -1.97 -8.56
N VAL A 39 2.13 -1.32 -9.63
CA VAL A 39 2.06 -1.93 -10.97
C VAL A 39 3.46 -2.17 -11.54
N ILE A 40 4.39 -1.24 -11.35
CA ILE A 40 5.79 -1.39 -11.78
C ILE A 40 6.45 -2.53 -10.99
N ASP A 41 6.26 -2.55 -9.68
CA ASP A 41 6.88 -3.53 -8.78
C ASP A 41 6.36 -4.95 -9.09
N ARG A 42 5.05 -5.13 -9.30
CA ARG A 42 4.45 -6.42 -9.72
C ARG A 42 5.08 -7.00 -10.98
N LYS A 43 5.47 -6.14 -11.94
CA LYS A 43 6.13 -6.56 -13.18
C LYS A 43 7.57 -7.04 -12.92
N ASN A 44 8.21 -6.55 -11.86
CA ASN A 44 9.59 -6.89 -11.49
C ASN A 44 9.68 -8.08 -10.53
N PHE A 45 8.60 -8.42 -9.81
CA PHE A 45 8.58 -9.59 -8.94
C PHE A 45 8.40 -10.90 -9.74
N LEU A 46 9.46 -11.70 -9.79
CA LEU A 46 9.54 -12.95 -10.56
C LEU A 46 8.48 -14.02 -10.23
N PHE A 47 7.75 -13.90 -9.11
CA PHE A 47 6.79 -14.90 -8.64
C PHE A 47 5.33 -14.42 -8.57
N SER A 48 5.00 -13.26 -9.15
CA SER A 48 3.63 -12.70 -9.16
C SER A 48 2.57 -13.54 -9.90
N THR A 49 2.94 -14.68 -10.49
CA THR A 49 2.05 -15.50 -11.33
C THR A 49 1.21 -16.51 -10.53
N SER A 50 1.63 -16.84 -9.30
CA SER A 50 0.88 -17.74 -8.41
C SER A 50 0.13 -16.95 -7.33
N VAL A 51 -0.96 -17.51 -6.80
CA VAL A 51 -1.73 -16.89 -5.70
C VAL A 51 -0.83 -16.66 -4.48
N ALA A 52 -0.04 -17.67 -4.10
CA ALA A 52 0.92 -17.57 -3.00
C ALA A 52 1.99 -16.48 -3.23
N GLY A 53 2.47 -16.33 -4.47
CA GLY A 53 3.42 -15.27 -4.81
C GLY A 53 2.79 -13.87 -4.79
N ALA A 54 1.51 -13.76 -5.19
CA ALA A 54 0.75 -12.52 -5.08
C ALA A 54 0.52 -12.12 -3.62
N GLU A 55 0.19 -13.07 -2.74
CA GLU A 55 0.05 -12.86 -1.29
C GLU A 55 1.38 -12.41 -0.66
N ALA A 56 2.47 -13.11 -0.95
CA ALA A 56 3.80 -12.74 -0.46
C ALA A 56 4.20 -11.32 -0.91
N ASN A 57 3.95 -10.97 -2.17
CA ASN A 57 4.21 -9.63 -2.69
C ASN A 57 3.34 -8.57 -2.02
N ALA A 58 2.07 -8.85 -1.75
CA ALA A 58 1.17 -7.91 -1.08
C ALA A 58 1.68 -7.59 0.33
N ILE A 59 2.20 -8.58 1.06
CA ILE A 59 2.80 -8.39 2.38
C ILE A 59 4.04 -7.50 2.29
N TRP A 60 4.97 -7.80 1.38
CA TRP A 60 6.19 -7.01 1.21
C TRP A 60 5.92 -5.57 0.81
N LEU A 61 5.03 -5.35 -0.16
CA LEU A 61 4.64 -4.00 -0.59
C LEU A 61 3.99 -3.23 0.54
N THR A 62 3.14 -3.87 1.34
CA THR A 62 2.51 -3.24 2.51
C THR A 62 3.55 -2.78 3.53
N LEU A 63 4.56 -3.60 3.82
CA LEU A 63 5.66 -3.23 4.73
C LEU A 63 6.50 -2.07 4.18
N ILE A 64 6.83 -2.10 2.89
CA ILE A 64 7.62 -1.06 2.22
C ILE A 64 6.87 0.28 2.21
N GLU A 65 5.61 0.27 1.77
CA GLU A 65 4.80 1.49 1.70
C GLU A 65 4.49 2.05 3.09
N SER A 66 4.29 1.18 4.10
CA SER A 66 4.14 1.63 5.49
C SER A 66 5.42 2.30 6.01
N ALA A 67 6.60 1.74 5.71
CA ALA A 67 7.88 2.36 6.07
C ALA A 67 8.07 3.72 5.40
N LYS A 68 7.79 3.83 4.08
CA LYS A 68 7.84 5.10 3.34
C LYS A 68 6.87 6.14 3.92
N ALA A 69 5.64 5.73 4.23
CA ALA A 69 4.61 6.61 4.79
C ALA A 69 5.01 7.19 6.15
N ASN A 70 5.83 6.48 6.93
CA ASN A 70 6.39 6.93 8.20
C ASN A 70 7.78 7.59 8.06
N GLY A 71 8.24 7.87 6.83
CA GLY A 71 9.52 8.55 6.59
C GLY A 71 10.77 7.69 6.84
N LEU A 72 10.62 6.36 6.94
CA LEU A 72 11.71 5.43 7.13
C LEU A 72 12.34 5.03 5.79
N ASP A 73 13.65 4.75 5.81
CA ASP A 73 14.35 4.12 4.69
C ASP A 73 13.90 2.65 4.57
N PRO A 74 13.22 2.25 3.47
CA PRO A 74 12.64 0.91 3.37
C PRO A 74 13.70 -0.20 3.36
N GLN A 75 14.88 0.06 2.79
CA GLN A 75 15.95 -0.94 2.73
C GLN A 75 16.48 -1.22 4.13
N LYS A 76 16.83 -0.17 4.88
CA LYS A 76 17.30 -0.30 6.27
C LYS A 76 16.26 -0.94 7.18
N TYR A 77 15.00 -0.55 7.02
CA TYR A 77 13.88 -1.11 7.77
C TYR A 77 13.73 -2.61 7.51
N LEU A 78 13.69 -3.02 6.25
CA LEU A 78 13.60 -4.44 5.88
C LEU A 78 14.81 -5.25 6.38
N THR A 79 16.02 -4.72 6.24
CA THR A 79 17.23 -5.37 6.77
C THR A 79 17.15 -5.55 8.28
N LYS A 80 16.68 -4.53 9.02
CA LYS A 80 16.51 -4.61 10.48
C LYS A 80 15.53 -5.71 10.86
N ILE A 81 14.35 -5.75 10.24
CA ILE A 81 13.32 -6.75 10.55
C ILE A 81 13.79 -8.16 10.21
N LEU A 82 14.35 -8.36 9.01
CA LEU A 82 14.88 -9.66 8.58
C LEU A 82 16.04 -10.16 9.45
N THR A 83 16.74 -9.26 10.16
CA THR A 83 17.82 -9.63 11.07
C THR A 83 17.30 -9.91 12.48
N VAL A 84 16.36 -9.12 12.98
CA VAL A 84 15.94 -9.14 14.38
C VAL A 84 14.77 -10.10 14.62
N VAL A 85 13.76 -10.13 13.75
CA VAL A 85 12.58 -10.99 13.95
C VAL A 85 12.93 -12.48 14.07
N PRO A 86 13.86 -13.04 13.28
CA PRO A 86 14.26 -14.44 13.46
C PRO A 86 14.91 -14.74 14.82
N GLN A 87 15.45 -13.72 15.51
CA GLN A 87 16.07 -13.89 16.83
C GLN A 87 15.03 -13.99 17.96
N LEU A 88 13.79 -13.54 17.71
CA LEU A 88 12.69 -13.60 18.69
C LEU A 88 12.02 -14.98 18.78
N GLY A 89 12.43 -15.94 17.92
CA GLY A 89 11.87 -17.29 17.86
C GLY A 89 10.75 -17.45 16.81
N PRO A 90 10.15 -18.65 16.69
CA PRO A 90 9.24 -18.98 15.60
C PRO A 90 7.87 -18.28 15.67
N PHE A 91 7.45 -17.84 16.86
CA PHE A 91 6.16 -17.18 17.11
C PHE A 91 6.32 -16.05 18.13
N PRO A 92 6.90 -14.91 17.74
CA PRO A 92 7.02 -13.76 18.63
C PRO A 92 5.64 -13.21 18.99
N THR A 93 5.50 -12.75 20.22
CA THR A 93 4.28 -12.09 20.70
C THR A 93 4.15 -10.67 20.13
N GLU A 94 2.94 -10.12 20.14
CA GLU A 94 2.67 -8.78 19.61
C GLU A 94 3.53 -7.70 20.30
N SER A 95 3.69 -7.80 21.63
CA SER A 95 4.53 -6.88 22.42
C SER A 95 6.01 -6.94 22.03
N GLU A 96 6.50 -8.09 21.57
CA GLU A 96 7.89 -8.23 21.11
C GLU A 96 8.09 -7.67 19.69
N LEU A 97 7.03 -7.63 18.88
CA LEU A 97 7.05 -7.09 17.51
C LEU A 97 6.84 -5.58 17.47
N GLU A 98 6.08 -5.04 18.42
CA GLU A 98 5.70 -3.63 18.50
C GLU A 98 6.88 -2.67 18.24
N PRO A 99 8.07 -2.84 18.87
CA PRO A 99 9.22 -1.94 18.67
C PRO A 99 9.82 -1.94 17.26
N TYR A 100 9.44 -2.90 16.43
CA TYR A 100 9.95 -3.07 15.07
C TYR A 100 8.94 -2.68 13.99
N LEU A 101 7.73 -2.28 14.37
CA LEU A 101 6.71 -1.78 13.45
C LEU A 101 7.10 -0.40 12.91
N PRO A 102 6.64 -0.03 11.69
CA PRO A 102 7.11 1.18 11.02
C PRO A 102 6.48 2.47 11.56
N TRP A 103 5.48 2.37 12.43
CA TRP A 103 4.71 3.49 13.01
C TRP A 103 5.00 3.74 14.50
N ASN A 104 6.11 3.20 15.01
CA ASN A 104 6.54 3.39 16.39
C ASN A 104 7.63 4.47 16.50
#